data_AF-A0A4U1VXX3-F1
#
_entry.id   AF-A0A4U1VXX3-F1
#
_cell.length_a   1.000
_cell.length_b   1.000
_cell.length_c   1.000
_cell.angle_alpha   90.00
_cell.angle_beta   90.00
_cell.angle_gamma   90.00
#
_symmetry.space_group_name_H-M   'P 1'
#
loop_
_entity.id
_entity.type
_entity.pdbx_description
1 polymer ?
#
loop_
_entity_poly.entity_id
_entity_poly.type
_entity_poly.pdbx_seq_one_letter_code
_entity_poly.pdbx_strand_id
1 'polypeptide(L)'
;MLDRSDSLTGTDANKDGIRDDIEAFIDALEVPEPVRKALKQEARQAQESLYHDWSAKTETNIKKALAIANKYGKVIACKKFIGIPVRDRTNTGRTIDALTYNTKARSIVYLAYNHLLDGSVSSSLKAEANYCE
;
A
#
# COMPACT_ATOMS: atom_id res chain seq x y z
N MET A 1 -4.33 -4.79 18.50
CA MET A 1 -4.23 -3.36 18.89
C MET A 1 -3.40 -2.67 17.83
N LEU A 2 -3.81 -1.48 17.37
CA LEU A 2 -3.09 -0.76 16.30
C LEU A 2 -1.73 -0.25 16.81
N ASP A 3 -0.65 -0.53 16.09
CA ASP A 3 0.70 -0.07 16.41
C ASP A 3 0.83 1.44 16.12
N ARG A 4 1.19 2.20 17.16
CA ARG A 4 1.43 3.65 17.11
C ARG A 4 2.82 4.02 17.64
N SER A 5 3.74 3.06 17.64
CA SER A 5 5.14 3.29 18.03
C SER A 5 5.83 4.27 17.08
N ASP A 6 7.00 4.76 17.51
CA ASP A 6 7.84 5.65 16.70
C ASP A 6 8.56 4.91 15.56
N SER A 7 8.45 3.57 15.50
CA SER A 7 9.00 2.78 14.40
C SER A 7 8.22 3.05 13.11
N LEU A 8 8.90 3.48 12.05
CA LEU A 8 8.27 3.73 10.75
C LEU A 8 7.62 2.46 10.20
N THR A 9 8.36 1.35 10.19
CA THR A 9 7.91 0.06 9.63
C THR A 9 7.07 -0.74 10.63
N GLY A 10 7.22 -0.49 11.93
CA GLY A 10 6.58 -1.27 12.97
C GLY A 10 7.08 -2.72 13.02
N THR A 11 6.26 -3.62 13.58
CA THR A 11 6.59 -5.05 13.68
C THR A 11 5.99 -5.81 12.49
N ASP A 12 6.84 -6.55 11.78
CA ASP A 12 6.51 -7.51 10.74
C ASP A 12 7.31 -8.78 11.06
N ALA A 13 6.71 -9.69 11.83
CA ALA A 13 7.40 -10.86 12.37
C ALA A 13 7.62 -11.96 11.33
N ASN A 14 6.68 -12.11 10.40
CA ASN A 14 6.71 -13.12 9.34
C ASN A 14 7.48 -12.65 8.08
N LYS A 15 7.90 -11.37 8.05
CA LYS A 15 8.65 -10.72 6.96
C LYS A 15 7.91 -10.76 5.64
N ASP A 16 6.59 -10.70 5.68
CA ASP A 16 5.76 -10.70 4.49
C ASP A 16 5.57 -9.29 3.93
N GLY A 17 6.10 -8.25 4.58
CA GLY A 17 6.01 -6.85 4.17
C GLY A 17 4.73 -6.16 4.65
N ILE A 18 3.95 -6.80 5.53
CA ILE A 18 2.76 -6.24 6.15
C ILE A 18 2.99 -6.19 7.67
N ARG A 19 2.81 -5.01 8.27
CA ARG A 19 2.84 -4.86 9.72
C ARG A 19 1.75 -5.73 10.38
N ASP A 20 2.13 -6.47 11.43
CA ASP A 20 1.31 -7.53 12.04
C ASP A 20 -0.07 -7.03 12.51
N ASP A 21 -0.19 -5.79 12.96
CA ASP A 21 -1.45 -5.18 13.40
C ASP A 21 -2.42 -4.91 12.23
N ILE A 22 -1.89 -4.56 11.05
CA ILE A 22 -2.66 -4.38 9.80
C ILE A 22 -3.04 -5.75 9.25
N GLU A 23 -2.11 -6.71 9.26
CA GLU A 23 -2.41 -8.09 8.83
C GLU A 23 -3.54 -8.68 9.68
N ALA A 24 -3.44 -8.57 11.02
CA ALA A 24 -4.48 -9.03 11.94
C ALA A 24 -5.83 -8.32 11.71
N PHE A 25 -5.81 -7.02 11.37
CA PHE A 25 -7.03 -6.29 11.01
C PHE A 25 -7.67 -6.86 9.73
N ILE A 26 -6.87 -7.10 8.69
CA ILE A 26 -7.34 -7.68 7.42
C ILE A 26 -7.85 -9.11 7.63
N ASP A 27 -7.19 -9.91 8.46
CA ASP A 27 -7.57 -11.29 8.77
C ASP A 27 -8.85 -11.38 9.59
N ALA A 28 -9.17 -10.36 10.39
CA ALA A 28 -10.44 -10.28 11.11
C ALA A 28 -11.65 -9.91 10.21
N LEU A 29 -11.44 -9.47 8.97
CA LEU A 29 -12.54 -9.12 8.08
C LEU A 29 -13.31 -10.37 7.61
N GLU A 30 -14.64 -10.31 7.63
CA GLU A 30 -15.51 -11.34 7.05
C GLU A 30 -15.66 -11.13 5.54
N VAL A 31 -14.60 -11.42 4.78
CA VAL A 31 -14.56 -11.30 3.32
C VAL A 31 -14.09 -12.60 2.66
N PRO A 32 -14.47 -12.85 1.39
CA PRO A 32 -13.93 -13.99 0.64
C PRO A 32 -12.41 -13.95 0.53
N GLU A 33 -11.77 -15.12 0.49
CA GLU A 33 -10.31 -15.24 0.44
C GLU A 33 -9.64 -14.45 -0.70
N PRO A 34 -10.17 -14.42 -1.94
CA PRO A 34 -9.59 -13.59 -3.00
C PRO A 34 -9.59 -12.09 -2.66
N VAL A 35 -10.62 -11.61 -1.97
CA VAL A 35 -10.71 -10.22 -1.51
C VAL A 35 -9.68 -9.97 -0.42
N ARG A 36 -9.56 -10.88 0.56
CA ARG A 36 -8.55 -10.78 1.63
C ARG A 36 -7.14 -10.68 1.07
N LYS A 37 -6.78 -11.54 0.11
CA LYS A 37 -5.47 -11.50 -0.56
C LYS A 37 -5.21 -10.19 -1.29
N ALA A 38 -6.21 -9.64 -1.99
CA ALA A 38 -6.07 -8.34 -2.65
C ALA A 38 -5.90 -7.18 -1.64
N LEU A 39 -6.50 -7.27 -0.45
CA LEU A 39 -6.28 -6.30 0.63
C LEU A 39 -4.88 -6.43 1.24
N LYS A 40 -4.39 -7.66 1.45
CA LYS A 40 -3.00 -7.90 1.88
C LYS A 40 -1.99 -7.38 0.87
N GLN A 41 -2.23 -7.62 -0.42
CA GLN A 41 -1.43 -7.06 -1.51
C GLN A 41 -1.39 -5.53 -1.45
N GLU A 42 -2.53 -4.86 -1.27
CA GLU A 42 -2.59 -3.40 -1.11
C GLU A 42 -1.81 -2.91 0.12
N ALA A 43 -1.98 -3.58 1.27
CA ALA A 43 -1.28 -3.23 2.50
C ALA A 43 0.24 -3.33 2.37
N ARG A 44 0.73 -4.37 1.69
CA ARG A 44 2.16 -4.54 1.38
C ARG A 44 2.67 -3.41 0.48
N GLN A 45 1.93 -3.08 -0.57
CA GLN A 45 2.32 -2.02 -1.50
C GLN A 45 2.30 -0.63 -0.84
N ALA A 46 1.33 -0.33 0.02
CA ALA A 46 1.30 0.92 0.78
C ALA A 46 2.53 1.04 1.70
N GLN A 47 2.85 -0.03 2.40
CA GLN A 47 3.95 -0.05 3.38
C GLN A 47 5.35 0.01 2.76
N GLU A 48 5.52 -0.34 1.48
CA GLU A 48 6.81 -0.27 0.78
C GLU A 48 7.44 1.13 0.88
N SER A 49 6.63 2.20 0.87
CA SER A 49 7.11 3.58 1.01
C SER A 49 7.81 3.86 2.35
N LEU A 50 7.50 3.12 3.42
CA LEU A 50 8.05 3.35 4.76
C LEU A 50 9.47 2.77 4.95
N TYR A 51 9.94 1.94 4.01
CA TYR A 51 11.26 1.31 4.04
C TYR A 51 12.37 2.14 3.37
N HIS A 52 12.06 3.37 2.98
CA HIS A 52 12.95 4.20 2.17
C HIS A 52 12.99 5.64 2.68
N ASP A 53 14.13 6.29 2.48
CA ASP A 53 14.30 7.72 2.78
C ASP A 53 14.01 8.57 1.54
N TRP A 54 13.00 9.43 1.67
CA TRP A 54 12.52 10.35 0.63
C TRP A 54 12.92 11.81 0.88
N SER A 55 13.77 12.07 1.88
CA SER A 55 14.17 13.42 2.29
C SER A 55 14.82 14.25 1.17
N ALA A 56 15.52 13.58 0.24
CA ALA A 56 16.21 14.22 -0.88
C ALA A 56 15.49 14.00 -2.22
N LYS A 57 15.27 15.09 -2.96
CA LYS A 57 14.73 15.06 -4.33
C LYS A 57 15.82 14.75 -5.36
N THR A 58 16.32 13.52 -5.33
CA THR A 58 17.30 13.02 -6.30
C THR A 58 16.60 12.24 -7.43
N GLU A 59 17.24 12.13 -8.59
CA GLU A 59 16.74 11.32 -9.70
C GLU A 59 16.54 9.85 -9.30
N THR A 60 17.45 9.31 -8.47
CA THR A 60 17.34 7.96 -7.91
C THR A 60 16.07 7.80 -7.06
N ASN A 61 15.79 8.76 -6.19
CA ASN A 61 14.59 8.72 -5.34
C ASN A 61 13.31 8.87 -6.18
N ILE A 62 13.30 9.74 -7.18
CA ILE A 62 12.16 9.88 -8.10
C ILE A 62 11.90 8.58 -8.86
N LYS A 63 12.94 7.97 -9.45
CA LYS A 63 12.81 6.68 -10.16
C LYS A 63 12.31 5.56 -9.25
N LYS A 64 12.82 5.49 -8.03
CA LYS A 64 12.37 4.50 -7.03
C LYS A 64 10.91 4.75 -6.64
N ALA A 65 10.53 5.99 -6.36
CA ALA A 65 9.16 6.33 -6.00
C ALA A 65 8.19 5.95 -7.13
N LEU A 66 8.52 6.29 -8.39
CA LEU A 66 7.75 5.89 -9.57
C LEU A 66 7.64 4.38 -9.71
N ALA A 67 8.72 3.63 -9.45
CA ALA A 67 8.69 2.17 -9.52
C ALA A 67 7.72 1.57 -8.48
N ILE A 68 7.70 2.11 -7.25
CA ILE A 68 6.75 1.69 -6.20
C ILE A 68 5.32 2.06 -6.61
N ALA A 69 5.08 3.31 -7.03
CA ALA A 69 3.76 3.76 -7.48
C ALA A 69 3.21 2.91 -8.64
N ASN A 70 4.05 2.53 -9.59
CA ASN A 70 3.65 1.68 -10.72
C ASN A 70 3.21 0.28 -10.29
N LYS A 71 3.75 -0.27 -9.19
CA LYS A 71 3.27 -1.55 -8.64
C LYS A 71 1.85 -1.45 -8.11
N TYR A 72 1.42 -0.28 -7.63
CA TYR A 72 0.04 -0.05 -7.21
C TYR A 72 -0.98 -0.26 -8.34
N GLY A 73 -0.56 -0.06 -9.60
CA GLY A 73 -1.37 -0.40 -10.77
C GLY A 73 -1.79 -1.88 -10.81
N LYS A 74 -0.93 -2.78 -10.31
CA LYS A 74 -1.24 -4.23 -10.22
C LYS A 74 -2.32 -4.51 -9.18
N VAL A 75 -2.27 -3.82 -8.03
CA VAL A 75 -3.31 -3.90 -6.98
C VAL A 75 -4.66 -3.50 -7.55
N ILE A 76 -4.72 -2.36 -8.25
CA ILE A 76 -5.96 -1.86 -8.87
C ILE A 76 -6.49 -2.87 -9.90
N ALA A 77 -5.61 -3.44 -10.72
CA ALA A 77 -5.96 -4.44 -11.71
C ALA A 77 -6.49 -5.74 -11.08
N CYS A 78 -5.82 -6.25 -10.04
CA CYS A 78 -6.25 -7.43 -9.31
C CYS A 78 -7.64 -7.21 -8.68
N LYS A 79 -7.83 -6.12 -7.93
CA LYS A 79 -9.11 -5.79 -7.31
C LYS A 79 -10.24 -5.67 -8.33
N LYS A 80 -9.94 -5.14 -9.53
CA LYS A 80 -10.90 -5.09 -10.65
C LYS A 80 -11.18 -6.49 -11.22
N PHE A 81 -10.17 -7.34 -11.35
CA PHE A 81 -10.29 -8.71 -11.86
C PHE A 81 -11.20 -9.57 -10.97
N ILE A 82 -11.01 -9.52 -9.65
CA ILE A 82 -11.82 -10.29 -8.69
C ILE A 82 -13.20 -9.66 -8.41
N GLY A 83 -13.55 -8.57 -9.10
CA GLY A 83 -14.89 -7.99 -9.08
C GLY A 83 -15.20 -7.05 -7.91
N ILE A 84 -14.21 -6.50 -7.20
CA ILE A 84 -14.49 -5.53 -6.13
C ILE A 84 -15.02 -4.22 -6.76
N PRO A 85 -16.23 -3.75 -6.35
CA PRO A 85 -16.80 -2.50 -6.82
C PRO A 85 -15.88 -1.31 -6.59
N VAL A 86 -15.91 -0.32 -7.49
CA VAL A 86 -15.06 0.90 -7.41
C VAL A 86 -15.13 1.55 -6.02
N ARG A 87 -16.34 1.69 -5.48
CA ARG A 87 -16.57 2.29 -4.16
C ARG A 87 -15.83 1.54 -3.05
N ASP A 88 -15.91 0.21 -3.06
CA ASP A 88 -15.30 -0.63 -2.04
C ASP A 88 -13.78 -0.67 -2.19
N ARG A 89 -13.26 -0.68 -3.43
CA ARG A 89 -11.81 -0.54 -3.68
C ARG A 89 -11.26 0.76 -3.10
N THR A 90 -11.97 1.87 -3.30
CA THR A 90 -11.56 3.19 -2.79
C THR A 90 -11.66 3.26 -1.27
N ASN A 91 -12.74 2.74 -0.69
CA ASN A 91 -12.94 2.77 0.77
C ASN A 91 -11.92 1.88 1.49
N THR A 92 -11.66 0.67 0.97
CA THR A 92 -10.66 -0.24 1.52
C THR A 92 -9.26 0.34 1.41
N GLY A 93 -8.89 0.92 0.26
CA GLY A 93 -7.60 1.60 0.09
C GLY A 93 -7.40 2.74 1.09
N ARG A 94 -8.39 3.63 1.24
CA ARG A 94 -8.35 4.71 2.25
C ARG A 94 -8.21 4.19 3.68
N THR A 95 -8.86 3.06 3.99
CA THR A 95 -8.78 2.44 5.30
C THR A 95 -7.37 1.89 5.54
N ILE A 96 -6.81 1.17 4.57
CA ILE A 96 -5.45 0.63 4.65
C ILE A 96 -4.41 1.77 4.75
N ASP A 97 -4.56 2.85 3.99
CA ASP A 97 -3.71 4.03 4.10
C ASP A 97 -3.80 4.66 5.50
N ALA A 98 -5.01 4.80 6.04
CA ALA A 98 -5.21 5.37 7.37
C ALA A 98 -4.61 4.50 8.49
N LEU A 99 -4.63 3.17 8.35
CA LEU A 99 -3.99 2.24 9.26
C LEU A 99 -2.46 2.26 9.10
N THR A 100 -1.98 2.38 7.85
CA THR A 100 -0.56 2.39 7.51
C THR A 100 0.13 3.65 8.02
N TYR A 101 -0.40 4.83 7.71
CA TYR A 101 0.19 6.14 8.00
C TYR A 101 -0.41 6.81 9.25
N ASN A 102 -0.70 6.01 10.27
CA ASN A 102 -1.45 6.38 11.47
C ASN A 102 -0.65 7.19 12.54
N THR A 103 0.63 7.48 12.29
CA THR A 103 1.47 8.32 13.17
C THR A 103 2.04 9.50 12.38
N LYS A 104 2.35 10.60 13.07
CA LYS A 104 2.94 11.79 12.44
C LYS A 104 4.20 11.46 11.62
N ALA A 105 5.08 10.62 12.15
CA ALA A 105 6.30 10.22 11.46
C ALA A 105 6.00 9.47 10.15
N ARG A 106 5.09 8.49 10.18
CA ARG A 106 4.67 7.72 9.00
C ARG A 106 3.98 8.62 7.96
N SER A 107 3.13 9.55 8.39
CA SER A 107 2.50 10.51 7.48
C SER A 107 3.51 11.44 6.81
N ILE A 108 4.55 11.90 7.51
CA ILE A 108 5.60 12.76 6.92
C ILE A 108 6.38 11.99 5.85
N VAL A 109 6.73 10.73 6.10
CA VAL A 109 7.42 9.88 5.11
C VAL A 109 6.54 9.68 3.88
N TYR A 110 5.24 9.40 4.06
CA TYR A 110 4.28 9.30 2.96
C TYR A 110 4.18 10.59 2.15
N LEU A 111 4.13 11.76 2.80
CA LEU A 111 4.07 13.04 2.09
C LEU A 111 5.34 13.32 1.30
N ALA A 112 6.51 13.01 1.86
CA ALA A 112 7.78 13.14 1.14
C ALA A 112 7.85 12.20 -0.07
N TYR A 113 7.39 10.95 0.07
CA TYR A 113 7.22 10.01 -1.03
C TYR A 113 6.29 10.56 -2.13
N ASN A 114 5.09 11.03 -1.76
CA ASN A 114 4.12 11.55 -2.74
C ASN A 114 4.63 12.80 -3.45
N HIS A 115 5.37 13.67 -2.78
CA HIS A 115 5.92 14.86 -3.41
C HIS A 115 6.89 14.53 -4.55
N LEU A 116 7.59 13.39 -4.49
CA LEU A 116 8.44 12.90 -5.58
C LEU A 116 7.64 12.42 -6.80
N LEU A 117 6.37 12.11 -6.61
CA LEU A 117 5.44 11.66 -7.66
C LEU A 117 4.65 12.80 -8.30
N ASP A 118 4.82 14.04 -7.84
CA ASP A 118 4.11 15.20 -8.38
C ASP A 118 4.33 15.33 -9.89
N GLY A 119 3.22 15.46 -10.64
CA GLY A 119 3.23 15.55 -12.10
C GLY A 119 3.45 14.22 -12.83
N SER A 120 3.57 13.09 -12.11
CA SER A 120 3.60 11.77 -12.73
C SER A 120 2.24 11.38 -13.32
N VAL A 121 2.28 10.51 -14.33
CA VAL A 121 1.09 9.93 -14.95
C VAL A 121 1.15 8.42 -14.83
N SER A 122 -0.02 7.79 -14.71
CA SER A 122 -0.17 6.34 -14.67
C SER A 122 -1.10 5.87 -15.77
N SER A 123 -0.82 4.70 -16.36
CA SER A 123 -1.76 4.00 -17.23
C SER A 123 -2.49 2.91 -16.46
N SER A 124 -3.77 2.72 -16.77
CA SER A 124 -4.54 1.61 -16.22
C SER A 124 -4.08 0.29 -16.85
N LEU A 125 -3.81 -0.71 -16.02
CA LEU A 125 -3.54 -2.07 -16.48
C LEU A 125 -4.86 -2.81 -16.80
N LYS A 126 -4.76 -3.83 -17.65
CA LYS A 126 -5.87 -4.77 -17.88
C LYS A 126 -6.14 -5.55 -16.59
N ALA A 127 -7.41 -5.87 -16.35
CA ALA A 127 -7.81 -6.67 -15.21
C ALA A 127 -7.57 -8.16 -15.53
N GLU A 128 -6.47 -8.70 -15.02
CA GLU A 128 -6.00 -10.05 -15.30
C GLU A 128 -5.53 -10.72 -14.00
N ALA A 129 -5.66 -12.06 -13.94
CA ALA A 129 -5.33 -12.84 -12.75
C ALA A 129 -3.85 -12.77 -12.34
N ASN A 130 -2.96 -12.57 -13.31
CA ASN A 130 -1.50 -12.47 -13.11
C ASN A 130 -1.06 -11.27 -12.26
N TYR A 131 -1.95 -10.30 -12.01
CA TYR A 131 -1.68 -9.17 -11.12
C TYR A 131 -2.08 -9.43 -9.67
N CYS A 132 -2.80 -10.53 -9.40
CA CYS A 132 -3.12 -10.97 -8.04
C CYS A 132 -2.01 -11.86 -7.48
N GLU A 133 -1.78 -11.74 -6.17
CA GLU A 133 -0.80 -12.52 -5.39
C GLU A 133 -1.44 -13.73 -4.69
#